data_AF-A0A7M3WBN0-F1
#
_entry.id   AF-A0A7M3WBN0-F1
#
_cell.length_a   1.000
_cell.length_b   1.000
_cell.length_c   1.000
_cell.angle_alpha   90.00
_cell.angle_beta   90.00
_cell.angle_gamma   90.00
#
_symmetry.space_group_name_H-M   'P 1'
#
loop_
_entity.id
_entity.type
_entity.pdbx_description
1 polymer ?
#
loop_
_entity_poly.entity_id
_entity_poly.type
_entity_poly.pdbx_seq_one_letter_code
_entity_poly.pdbx_strand_id
1 'polypeptide(L)' 'MGSAHHILVDDLSSWLGIGSPPSPTLMVSKLNEMGCDASLTHYGKPSFRTGASWDDIVEVALSLQPPM' A
#
# COMPACT_ATOMS: atom_id res chain seq x y z
N MET A 1 -2.60 -11.46 17.74
CA MET A 1 -2.03 -12.06 16.52
C MET A 1 -2.49 -11.19 15.36
N GLY A 2 -1.68 -10.22 14.94
CA GLY A 2 -2.02 -9.36 13.80
C GLY A 2 -1.52 -10.02 12.52
N SER A 3 -2.42 -10.39 11.62
CA SER A 3 -2.08 -10.82 10.27
C SER A 3 -1.66 -9.58 9.49
N ALA A 4 -0.35 -9.36 9.37
CA ALA A 4 0.17 -8.29 8.52
C ALA A 4 0.00 -8.68 7.05
N HIS A 5 -0.72 -7.87 6.29
CA HIS A 5 -0.87 -8.01 4.85
C HIS A 5 0.44 -7.63 4.17
N HIS A 6 1.01 -8.50 3.34
CA HIS A 6 2.16 -8.18 2.51
C HIS A 6 1.68 -7.89 1.09
N ILE A 7 1.89 -6.67 0.62
CA ILE A 7 1.36 -6.18 -0.64
C ILE A 7 2.51 -5.67 -1.52
N LEU A 8 2.54 -6.17 -2.75
CA LEU A 8 3.39 -5.67 -3.83
C LEU A 8 2.68 -4.49 -4.47
N VAL A 9 3.38 -3.36 -4.65
CA VAL A 9 2.74 -2.16 -5.23
C VAL A 9 2.35 -2.35 -6.70
N ASP A 10 3.06 -3.25 -7.39
CA ASP A 10 2.78 -3.64 -8.77
C ASP A 10 1.44 -4.39 -8.86
N ASP A 11 1.26 -5.44 -8.06
CA ASP A 11 -0.02 -6.17 -7.98
C ASP A 11 -1.15 -5.26 -7.50
N LEU A 12 -0.90 -4.40 -6.50
CA LEU A 12 -1.88 -3.43 -6.02
C LEU A 12 -2.35 -2.51 -7.15
N SER A 13 -1.42 -2.04 -7.99
CA SER A 13 -1.74 -1.19 -9.13
C SER A 13 -2.57 -1.91 -10.18
N SER A 14 -2.25 -3.19 -10.44
CA SER A 14 -2.99 -4.04 -11.34
C SER A 14 -4.42 -4.30 -10.84
N TRP A 15 -4.59 -4.53 -9.54
CA TRP A 15 -5.91 -4.75 -8.94
C TRP A 15 -6.79 -3.49 -8.96
N LEU A 16 -6.19 -2.32 -8.74
CA LEU A 16 -6.89 -1.04 -8.74
C LEU A 16 -7.08 -0.44 -10.14
N GLY A 17 -6.43 -1.00 -11.15
CA GLY A 17 -6.46 -0.46 -12.52
C GLY A 17 -5.84 0.93 -12.64
N ILE A 18 -4.93 1.29 -11.72
CA ILE A 18 -4.23 2.58 -11.74
C ILE A 18 -3.03 2.50 -12.69
N GLY A 19 -2.83 3.55 -13.49
CA GLY A 19 -1.86 3.54 -14.59
C GLY A 19 -0.38 3.49 -14.17
N SER A 20 -0.08 3.63 -12.88
CA SER A 20 1.26 3.44 -12.33
C SER A 20 1.16 2.97 -10.88
N PRO A 21 2.16 2.23 -10.39
CA PRO A 21 2.16 1.72 -9.02
C PRO A 21 2.47 2.82 -7.99
N PRO A 22 1.79 2.80 -6.82
CA PRO A 22 1.98 3.78 -5.77
C PRO A 22 3.34 3.59 -5.13
N SER A 23 3.92 4.69 -4.67
CA SER A 23 5.21 4.62 -3.98
C SER A 23 5.03 3.88 -2.65
N PRO A 24 5.72 2.75 -2.41
CA PRO A 24 5.55 1.97 -1.18
C PRO A 24 5.90 2.80 0.06
N THR A 25 6.89 3.69 -0.05
CA THR A 25 7.29 4.59 1.04
C THR A 25 6.16 5.56 1.40
N LEU A 26 5.47 6.12 0.40
CA LEU A 26 4.35 7.03 0.65
C LEU A 26 3.14 6.28 1.22
N MET A 27 2.87 5.06 0.75
CA MET A 27 1.83 4.21 1.34
C MET A 27 2.09 3.97 2.82
N VAL A 28 3.32 3.54 3.16
CA VAL A 28 3.69 3.29 4.56
C VAL A 28 3.57 4.56 5.40
N SER A 29 4.02 5.71 4.91
CA SER A 29 3.87 6.97 5.64
C SER A 29 2.40 7.32 5.88
N LYS A 30 1.55 7.25 4.84
CA LYS A 30 0.12 7.58 4.95
C LYS A 30 -0.64 6.62 5.87
N LEU A 31 -0.37 5.32 5.76
CA LEU A 31 -0.96 4.32 6.65
C LEU A 31 -0.55 4.54 8.12
N ASN A 32 0.72 4.88 8.37
CA ASN A 32 1.16 5.24 9.73
C ASN A 32 0.54 6.56 10.22
N GLU A 33 0.35 7.57 9.35
CA GLU A 33 -0.36 8.81 9.69
C GLU A 33 -1.82 8.54 10.13
N MET A 34 -2.46 7.52 9.57
CA MET A 34 -3.80 7.07 9.96
C MET A 34 -3.82 6.20 11.23
N GLY A 35 -2.65 5.93 11.84
CA GLY A 35 -2.52 5.09 13.02
C GLY A 35 -2.47 3.58 12.74
N CYS A 36 -2.33 3.18 11.48
CA CYS A 36 -2.13 1.78 11.11
C CYS A 36 -0.64 1.40 11.19
N ASP A 37 -0.36 0.17 11.64
CA ASP A 37 1.01 -0.36 11.58
C ASP A 37 1.37 -0.67 10.12
N ALA A 38 2.33 0.06 9.55
CA ALA A 38 2.85 -0.18 8.21
C ALA A 38 4.37 -0.11 8.17
N SER A 39 5.01 -0.97 7.37
CA SER A 39 6.46 -0.95 7.17
C SER A 39 6.84 -1.35 5.75
N LEU A 40 7.97 -0.85 5.27
CA LEU A 40 8.55 -1.27 4.00
C LEU A 40 9.12 -2.69 4.09
N THR A 41 9.04 -3.42 2.98
CA THR A 41 9.68 -4.74 2.82
C THR A 41 10.63 -4.71 1.62
N HIS A 42 11.86 -5.20 1.82
CA HIS A 42 12.96 -5.13 0.84
C HIS A 42 13.22 -6.46 0.10
N TYR A 43 12.19 -7.28 -0.12
CA TYR A 43 12.33 -8.56 -0.83
C TYR A 43 12.25 -8.37 -2.35
N GLY A 44 13.31 -7.81 -2.96
CA GLY A 44 13.55 -7.77 -4.42
C GLY A 44 12.60 -6.92 -5.28
N LYS A 45 11.35 -6.72 -4.85
CA LYS A 45 10.34 -5.88 -5.49
C LYS A 45 9.80 -4.85 -4.49
N PRO A 46 9.42 -3.65 -4.95
CA PRO A 46 8.81 -2.63 -4.09
C PRO A 46 7.54 -3.21 -3.47
N SER A 47 7.55 -3.34 -2.15
CA SER A 47 6.46 -3.93 -1.39
C SER A 47 6.43 -3.35 0.02
N PHE A 48 5.27 -3.46 0.67
CA PHE A 48 5.10 -3.05 2.05
C PHE A 48 4.24 -4.06 2.78
N ARG A 49 4.39 -4.07 4.11
CA ARG A 49 3.48 -4.78 5.01
C ARG A 49 2.62 -3.78 5.75
N THR A 50 1.37 -4.13 5.99
CA THR A 50 0.48 -3.32 6.83
C THR A 50 -0.53 -4.16 7.59
N GLY A 51 -0.88 -3.72 8.79
CA GLY A 51 -2.04 -4.21 9.53
C GLY A 51 -3.34 -3.46 9.23
N ALA A 52 -3.32 -2.51 8.28
CA ALA A 52 -4.50 -1.77 7.85
C ALA A 52 -5.52 -2.68 7.15
N SER A 53 -6.78 -2.24 7.14
CA SER A 53 -7.82 -2.94 6.39
C SER A 53 -7.65 -2.73 4.88
N TRP A 54 -8.28 -3.58 4.08
CA TRP A 54 -8.24 -3.42 2.62
C TRP A 54 -8.79 -2.07 2.16
N ASP A 55 -9.82 -1.56 2.83
CA ASP A 55 -10.45 -0.28 2.48
C ASP A 55 -9.48 0.90 2.64
N ASP A 56 -8.77 0.97 3.78
CA ASP A 56 -7.75 1.99 4.05
C ASP A 56 -6.60 1.94 3.03
N ILE A 57 -6.21 0.74 2.63
CA ILE A 57 -5.12 0.52 1.65
C ILE A 57 -5.52 1.06 0.29
N VAL A 58 -6.76 0.79 -0.14
CA VAL A 58 -7.30 1.29 -1.41
C VAL A 58 -7.46 2.81 -1.37
N GLU A 59 -8.00 3.37 -0.28
CA GLU A 59 -8.16 4.82 -0.13
C GLU A 59 -6.81 5.54 -0.26
N VAL A 60 -5.78 5.08 0.46
CA VAL A 60 -4.43 5.65 0.38
C VAL A 60 -3.85 5.50 -1.02
N ALA A 61 -3.99 4.32 -1.63
CA ALA A 61 -3.46 4.07 -2.97
C ALA A 61 -4.09 5.01 -4.01
N LEU A 62 -5.41 5.16 -4.00
CA LEU A 62 -6.15 6.07 -4.88
C LEU A 62 -5.84 7.55 -4.60
N SER A 63 -5.62 7.92 -3.34
CA SER A 63 -5.20 9.27 -2.97
C SER A 63 -3.80 9.62 -3.47
N LEU A 64 -2.90 8.63 -3.55
CA LEU A 64 -1.53 8.82 -4.05
C LEU A 64 -1.47 8.78 -5.58
N GLN A 65 -2.29 7.93 -6.20
CA GLN A 65 -2.41 7.80 -7.64
C GLN A 65 -3.88 7.62 -8.03
N PRO A 66 -4.54 8.69 -8.49
CA PRO A 66 -5.89 8.57 -9.01
C PRO A 66 -5.89 7.76 -10.32
N PRO A 67 -6.96 7.00 -10.58
CA PRO A 67 -7.15 6.31 -11.86
C PRO A 67 -7.28 7.33 -13.00
N MET A 68 -6.70 7.01 -14.16
CA MET A 68 -6.77 7.81 -15.38
C MET A 68 -8.12 7.70 -16.07
#